data_AF-A0A8T5AKP7-F1
#
_entry.id   AF-A0A8T5AKP7-F1
#
_cell.length_a   1.000
_cell.length_b   1.000
_cell.length_c   1.000
_cell.angle_alpha   90.00
_cell.angle_beta   90.00
_cell.angle_gamma   90.00
#
_symmetry.space_group_name_H-M   'P 1'
#
loop_
_entity.id
_entity.type
_entity.pdbx_description
1 polymer ?
#
loop_
_entity_poly.entity_id
_entity_poly.type
_entity_poly.pdbx_seq_one_letter_code
_entity_poly.pdbx_strand_id
1 'polypeptide(L)'
;MAELARELGVKITYEMMETVKGYNEHLSLTAEEETDVALELLELKSQGYPIANSSAYFKALAAHTKYKCHVPKVLVTVEWDGAIRVCSTIAEDNRPDLMEYSLGNVVRNTFREIFASKNYLKYIEAAEKCYKCDLSYPREIALIYSFNSEAIRNFFSKITEINLSKL
;
A
#
# COMPACT_ATOMS: atom_id res chain seq x y z
N MET A 1 -0.18 22.37 -6.14
CA MET A 1 0.39 21.14 -6.75
C MET A 1 -0.51 20.50 -7.78
N ALA A 2 -1.80 20.28 -7.51
CA ALA A 2 -2.73 19.69 -8.49
C ALA A 2 -2.87 20.53 -9.78
N GLU A 3 -2.92 21.85 -9.66
CA GLU A 3 -2.93 22.78 -10.81
C GLU A 3 -1.66 22.65 -11.66
N LEU A 4 -0.50 22.73 -11.03
CA LEU A 4 0.79 22.55 -11.70
C LEU A 4 0.87 21.19 -12.42
N ALA A 5 0.39 20.11 -11.79
CA ALA A 5 0.36 18.79 -12.40
C ALA A 5 -0.51 18.77 -13.67
N ARG A 6 -1.67 19.43 -13.62
CA ARG A 6 -2.57 19.59 -14.77
C ARG A 6 -1.92 20.39 -15.90
N GLU A 7 -1.28 21.51 -15.57
CA GLU A 7 -0.56 22.35 -16.54
C GLU A 7 0.58 21.62 -17.24
N LEU A 8 1.30 20.78 -16.49
CA LEU A 8 2.41 19.98 -17.02
C LEU A 8 1.96 18.68 -17.70
N GLY A 9 0.66 18.34 -17.65
CA GLY A 9 0.14 17.08 -18.17
C GLY A 9 0.67 15.84 -17.45
N VAL A 10 1.08 15.98 -16.18
CA VAL A 10 1.62 14.88 -15.36
C VAL A 10 0.62 14.44 -14.30
N LYS A 11 0.73 13.18 -13.87
CA LYS A 11 -0.07 12.64 -12.76
C LYS A 11 0.66 12.85 -11.44
N ILE A 12 -0.10 13.16 -10.39
CA ILE A 12 0.39 13.21 -9.00
C ILE A 12 -0.21 12.08 -8.18
N THR A 13 0.57 11.55 -7.23
CA THR A 13 0.10 10.53 -6.29
C THR A 13 0.13 11.15 -4.90
N TYR A 14 -0.93 10.95 -4.13
CA TYR A 14 -0.94 11.22 -2.71
C TYR A 14 -0.45 9.99 -1.96
N GLU A 15 0.42 10.21 -0.99
CA GLU A 15 0.94 9.17 -0.12
C GLU A 15 0.89 9.67 1.32
N MET A 16 0.42 8.81 2.23
CA MET A 16 0.45 9.11 3.65
C MET A 16 1.90 9.11 4.13
N MET A 17 2.22 9.98 5.07
CA MET A 17 3.53 9.94 5.71
C MET A 17 3.65 8.65 6.51
N GLU A 18 4.67 7.85 6.21
CA GLU A 18 5.02 6.69 7.04
C GLU A 18 5.43 7.19 8.43
N THR A 19 4.78 6.65 9.46
CA THR A 19 5.04 7.04 10.84
C THR A 19 6.06 6.08 11.46
N VAL A 20 7.13 6.65 12.00
CA VAL A 20 8.19 5.96 12.72
C VAL A 20 8.10 6.36 14.19
N LYS A 21 7.88 5.35 15.04
CA LYS A 21 7.69 5.52 16.48
C LYS A 21 8.88 6.26 17.11
N GLY A 22 8.59 7.28 17.91
CA GLY A 22 9.61 8.11 18.57
C GLY A 22 10.32 9.13 17.67
N TYR A 23 9.93 9.25 16.39
CA TYR A 23 10.54 10.20 15.46
C TYR A 23 9.53 11.23 14.95
N ASN A 24 8.54 10.82 14.17
CA ASN A 24 7.62 11.73 13.46
C ASN A 24 6.13 11.51 13.77
N GLU A 25 5.79 10.76 14.82
CA GLU A 25 4.39 10.53 15.25
C GLU A 25 3.61 11.84 15.50
N HIS A 26 4.30 12.89 15.92
CA HIS A 26 3.72 14.21 16.18
C HIS A 26 3.35 14.98 14.90
N LEU A 27 3.80 14.51 13.73
CA LEU A 27 3.45 15.08 12.41
C LEU A 27 2.34 14.27 11.71
N SER A 28 1.91 13.15 12.30
CA SER A 28 0.83 12.33 11.74
C SER A 28 -0.50 13.07 11.85
N LEU A 29 -1.29 12.98 10.77
CA LEU A 29 -2.65 13.52 10.77
C LEU A 29 -3.51 12.80 11.81
N THR A 30 -4.40 13.54 12.44
CA THR A 30 -5.52 12.97 13.18
C THR A 30 -6.49 12.28 12.22
N ALA A 31 -7.35 11.41 12.75
CA ALA A 31 -8.37 10.74 11.92
C ALA A 31 -9.35 11.72 11.24
N GLU A 32 -9.61 12.87 11.88
CA GLU A 32 -10.44 13.94 11.30
C GLU A 32 -9.72 14.62 10.13
N GLU A 33 -8.48 15.06 10.33
CA GLU A 33 -7.66 15.66 9.26
C GLU A 33 -7.43 14.70 8.09
N GLU A 34 -7.22 13.41 8.37
CA GLU A 34 -7.10 12.39 7.33
C GLU A 34 -8.39 12.25 6.52
N THR A 35 -9.55 12.33 7.19
CA THR A 35 -10.86 12.29 6.53
C THR A 35 -11.05 13.51 5.64
N ASP A 36 -10.73 14.71 6.14
CA ASP A 36 -10.87 15.96 5.39
C ASP A 36 -9.97 15.97 4.14
N VAL A 37 -8.70 15.57 4.29
CA VAL A 37 -7.76 15.46 3.17
C VAL A 37 -8.25 14.43 2.14
N ALA A 38 -8.75 13.28 2.58
CA ALA A 38 -9.27 12.27 1.68
C ALA A 38 -10.49 12.77 0.89
N LEU A 39 -11.40 13.53 1.53
CA LEU A 39 -12.56 14.12 0.87
C LEU A 39 -12.16 15.24 -0.10
N GLU A 40 -11.18 16.08 0.25
CA GLU A 40 -10.65 17.10 -0.66
C GLU A 40 -10.03 16.46 -1.92
N LEU A 41 -9.24 15.40 -1.75
CA LEU A 41 -8.62 14.68 -2.86
C LEU A 41 -9.65 13.98 -3.75
N LEU A 42 -10.75 13.47 -3.16
CA LEU A 42 -11.89 12.95 -3.91
C LEU A 42 -12.54 14.03 -4.77
N GLU A 43 -12.75 15.23 -4.22
CA GLU A 43 -13.35 16.33 -4.94
C GLU A 43 -12.44 16.84 -6.06
N LEU A 44 -11.14 17.02 -5.80
CA LEU A 44 -10.19 17.37 -6.85
C LEU A 44 -10.18 16.32 -7.97
N LYS A 45 -10.23 15.03 -7.63
CA LYS A 45 -10.30 13.97 -8.64
C LYS A 45 -11.62 14.03 -9.44
N SER A 46 -12.75 14.34 -8.78
CA SER A 46 -14.07 14.50 -9.43
C SER A 46 -14.06 15.64 -10.46
N GLN A 47 -13.31 16.70 -10.18
CA GLN A 47 -13.09 17.85 -11.07
C GLN A 47 -12.09 17.58 -12.22
N GLY A 48 -11.54 16.36 -12.30
CA GLY A 48 -10.64 15.95 -13.37
C GLY A 48 -9.16 16.29 -13.15
N TYR A 49 -8.75 16.67 -11.93
CA TYR A 49 -7.33 16.82 -11.62
C TYR A 49 -6.59 15.47 -11.76
N PRO A 50 -5.32 15.46 -12.23
CA PRO A 50 -4.61 14.24 -12.59
C PRO A 50 -4.05 13.50 -11.37
N ILE A 51 -4.92 13.12 -10.43
CA ILE A 51 -4.58 12.36 -9.23
C ILE A 51 -4.61 10.86 -9.55
N ALA A 52 -3.48 10.19 -9.36
CA ALA A 52 -3.26 8.81 -9.76
C ALA A 52 -3.96 7.80 -8.83
N ASN A 53 -4.05 8.05 -7.52
CA ASN A 53 -4.73 7.14 -6.60
C ASN A 53 -6.18 6.87 -7.05
N SER A 54 -6.69 5.67 -6.78
CA SER A 54 -8.10 5.36 -7.05
C SER A 54 -8.99 6.17 -6.11
N SER A 55 -10.20 6.51 -6.53
CA SER A 55 -11.16 7.11 -5.58
C SER A 55 -11.64 6.08 -4.55
N ALA A 56 -11.49 4.77 -4.82
CA ALA A 56 -11.67 3.72 -3.83
C ALA A 56 -10.65 3.81 -2.68
N TYR A 57 -9.40 4.15 -2.98
CA TYR A 57 -8.37 4.43 -1.96
C TYR A 57 -8.80 5.56 -1.03
N PHE A 58 -9.17 6.73 -1.58
CA PHE A 58 -9.58 7.86 -0.75
C PHE A 58 -10.88 7.63 0.02
N LYS A 59 -11.87 6.94 -0.57
CA LYS A 59 -13.09 6.54 0.17
C LYS A 59 -12.75 5.65 1.36
N ALA A 60 -11.82 4.71 1.17
CA ALA A 60 -11.42 3.79 2.20
C ALA A 60 -10.60 4.49 3.30
N LEU A 61 -9.83 5.52 2.95
CA LEU A 61 -9.08 6.40 3.87
C LEU A 61 -10.07 7.22 4.72
N ALA A 62 -10.98 7.96 4.08
CA ALA A 62 -12.01 8.75 4.77
C ALA A 62 -12.90 7.91 5.72
N ALA A 63 -13.17 6.65 5.36
CA ALA A 63 -14.00 5.75 6.15
C ALA A 63 -13.22 4.95 7.20
N HIS A 64 -11.89 5.13 7.32
CA HIS A 64 -11.03 4.38 8.25
C HIS A 64 -11.23 2.86 8.18
N THR A 65 -11.49 2.34 6.97
CA THR A 65 -11.91 0.94 6.81
C THR A 65 -10.75 0.01 7.11
N LYS A 66 -10.97 -1.08 7.85
CA LYS A 66 -9.93 -2.10 8.05
C LYS A 66 -9.78 -2.94 6.78
N TYR A 67 -8.56 -3.39 6.49
CA TYR A 67 -8.27 -4.23 5.33
C TYR A 67 -7.39 -5.42 5.70
N LYS A 68 -7.16 -6.34 4.77
CA LYS A 68 -6.16 -7.41 4.90
C LYS A 68 -4.95 -7.06 4.07
N CYS A 69 -3.77 -6.96 4.69
CA CYS A 69 -2.57 -6.68 3.93
C CYS A 69 -2.16 -7.89 3.08
N HIS A 70 -2.12 -7.69 1.76
CA HIS A 70 -1.69 -8.70 0.79
C HIS A 70 -0.33 -8.37 0.15
N VAL A 71 0.38 -7.34 0.64
CA VAL A 71 1.68 -6.91 0.10
C VAL A 71 2.66 -8.09 -0.06
N PRO A 72 2.86 -8.99 0.93
CA PRO A 72 3.81 -10.10 0.79
C PRO A 72 3.44 -11.12 -0.31
N LYS A 73 2.22 -11.07 -0.85
CA LYS A 73 1.80 -11.92 -1.97
C LYS A 73 2.16 -11.31 -3.33
N VAL A 74 2.47 -10.01 -3.35
CA VAL A 74 2.68 -9.22 -4.57
C VAL A 74 4.11 -8.70 -4.68
N LEU A 75 4.68 -8.26 -3.55
CA LEU A 75 5.96 -7.58 -3.49
C LEU A 75 6.76 -8.02 -2.26
N VAL A 76 8.06 -8.17 -2.46
CA VAL A 76 9.06 -8.38 -1.41
C VAL A 76 10.17 -7.36 -1.54
N THR A 77 10.71 -6.92 -0.42
CA THR A 77 11.95 -6.14 -0.41
C THR A 77 13.13 -7.09 -0.19
N VAL A 78 14.14 -6.99 -1.05
CA VAL A 78 15.39 -7.73 -0.93
C VAL A 78 16.48 -6.75 -0.51
N GLU A 79 17.14 -7.04 0.60
CA GLU A 79 18.25 -6.25 1.13
C GLU A 79 19.54 -6.47 0.32
N TRP A 80 20.54 -5.63 0.57
CA TRP A 80 21.83 -5.64 -0.14
C TRP A 80 22.59 -6.98 -0.03
N ASP A 81 22.35 -7.75 1.04
CA ASP A 81 22.95 -9.06 1.28
C ASP A 81 22.11 -10.23 0.70
N GLY A 82 20.98 -9.90 0.06
CA GLY A 82 20.03 -10.85 -0.51
C GLY A 82 18.94 -11.33 0.46
N ALA A 83 18.93 -10.89 1.72
CA ALA A 83 17.88 -11.27 2.66
C ALA A 83 16.54 -10.63 2.27
N ILE A 84 15.43 -11.38 2.43
CA ILE A 84 14.10 -10.80 2.28
C ILE A 84 13.70 -10.10 3.59
N ARG A 85 13.38 -8.80 3.50
CA ARG A 85 12.99 -7.97 4.64
C ARG A 85 11.53 -8.20 5.03
N VAL A 86 11.29 -8.25 6.34
CA VAL A 86 9.96 -8.20 6.97
C VAL A 86 9.51 -6.74 7.12
N CYS A 87 8.23 -6.46 6.85
CA CYS A 87 7.63 -5.14 7.13
C CYS A 87 7.84 -4.71 8.59
N SER A 88 8.31 -3.47 8.80
CA SER A 88 8.59 -2.86 10.12
C SER A 88 7.39 -2.94 11.05
N THR A 89 6.19 -2.61 10.59
CA THR A 89 4.97 -2.66 11.40
C THR A 89 4.65 -4.07 11.92
N ILE A 90 4.94 -5.10 11.13
CA ILE A 90 4.74 -6.50 11.55
C ILE A 90 5.87 -6.94 12.49
N ALA A 91 7.09 -6.47 12.27
CA ALA A 91 8.23 -6.75 13.14
C ALA A 91 8.10 -6.10 14.53
N GLU A 92 7.60 -4.86 14.59
CA GLU A 92 7.44 -4.07 15.83
C GLU A 92 6.30 -4.57 16.73
N ASP A 93 5.31 -5.25 16.17
CA ASP A 93 4.13 -5.75 16.89
C ASP A 93 4.40 -6.92 17.86
N ASN A 94 5.66 -7.15 18.21
CA ASN A 94 6.07 -8.08 19.28
C ASN A 94 5.42 -9.45 19.15
N ARG A 95 5.65 -10.08 18.00
CA ARG A 95 5.61 -11.54 17.87
C ARG A 95 7.04 -12.04 18.04
N PRO A 96 7.52 -12.33 19.27
CA PRO A 96 8.84 -12.92 19.47
C PRO A 96 9.02 -14.23 18.67
N ASP A 97 7.92 -14.90 18.30
CA ASP A 97 7.90 -16.04 17.38
C ASP A 97 8.10 -15.70 15.89
N LEU A 98 8.07 -14.42 15.51
CA LEU A 98 8.41 -13.92 14.16
C LEU A 98 9.82 -13.32 14.09
N MET A 99 10.44 -12.97 15.24
CA MET A 99 11.76 -12.35 15.32
C MET A 99 12.94 -13.28 15.00
N GLU A 100 12.72 -14.59 14.91
CA GLU A 100 13.75 -15.55 14.46
C GLU A 100 13.76 -15.79 12.93
N TYR A 101 12.81 -15.22 12.19
CA TYR A 101 12.61 -15.64 10.81
C TYR A 101 13.35 -14.79 9.79
N SER A 102 14.54 -15.27 9.42
CA SER A 102 14.98 -15.13 8.04
C SER A 102 13.85 -15.63 7.13
N LEU A 103 13.28 -14.72 6.34
CA LEU A 103 12.31 -15.08 5.30
C LEU A 103 12.96 -15.86 4.15
N GLY A 104 14.29 -15.98 4.17
CA GLY A 104 15.11 -16.55 3.11
C GLY A 104 16.11 -15.53 2.57
N ASN A 105 17.08 -16.02 1.81
CA ASN A 105 18.06 -15.17 1.13
C ASN A 105 18.17 -15.61 -0.33
N VAL A 106 17.97 -14.68 -1.26
CA VAL A 106 17.89 -14.97 -2.71
C VAL A 106 19.25 -15.37 -3.31
N VAL A 107 20.36 -15.13 -2.61
CA VAL A 107 21.70 -15.60 -2.99
C VAL A 107 21.88 -17.08 -2.64
N ARG A 108 21.15 -17.58 -1.64
CA ARG A 108 21.28 -18.94 -1.11
C ARG A 108 20.14 -19.86 -1.54
N ASN A 109 18.96 -19.30 -1.81
CA ASN A 109 17.73 -20.02 -2.07
C ASN A 109 17.03 -19.44 -3.29
N THR A 110 16.30 -20.29 -4.02
CA THR A 110 15.39 -19.84 -5.07
C THR A 110 14.14 -19.20 -4.47
N PHE A 111 13.50 -18.27 -5.20
CA PHE A 111 12.22 -17.71 -4.77
C PHE A 111 11.16 -18.78 -4.48
N ARG A 112 11.16 -19.88 -5.24
CA ARG A 112 10.23 -21.00 -5.01
C ARG A 112 10.40 -21.60 -3.61
N GLU A 113 11.64 -21.86 -3.20
CA GLU A 113 11.95 -22.42 -1.87
C GLU A 113 11.58 -21.44 -0.76
N ILE A 114 11.92 -20.17 -0.96
CA ILE A 114 11.61 -19.08 -0.01
C ILE A 114 10.08 -18.98 0.19
N PHE A 115 9.32 -18.85 -0.90
CA PHE A 115 7.86 -18.68 -0.83
C PHE A 115 7.12 -19.93 -0.34
N ALA A 116 7.72 -21.12 -0.49
CA ALA A 116 7.21 -22.36 0.08
C ALA A 116 7.63 -22.59 1.55
N SER A 117 8.53 -21.77 2.09
CA SER A 117 9.04 -21.93 3.45
C SER A 117 7.95 -21.65 4.50
N LYS A 118 8.01 -22.37 5.62
CA LYS A 118 7.09 -22.17 6.76
C LYS A 118 7.12 -20.71 7.26
N ASN A 119 8.29 -20.08 7.21
CA ASN A 119 8.52 -18.72 7.71
C ASN A 119 7.77 -17.71 6.85
N TYR A 120 7.89 -17.84 5.53
CA TYR A 120 7.21 -16.97 4.58
C TYR A 120 5.69 -17.13 4.67
N LEU A 121 5.20 -18.37 4.81
CA LEU A 121 3.76 -18.61 5.00
C LEU A 121 3.22 -18.00 6.30
N LYS A 122 3.97 -18.10 7.41
CA LYS A 122 3.62 -17.41 8.67
C LYS A 122 3.62 -15.90 8.52
N TYR A 123 4.57 -15.35 7.76
CA TYR A 123 4.63 -13.92 7.47
C TYR A 123 3.41 -13.44 6.69
N ILE A 124 2.98 -14.18 5.66
CA ILE A 124 1.72 -13.90 4.95
C ILE A 124 0.54 -13.91 5.92
N GLU A 125 0.43 -14.94 6.77
CA GLU A 125 -0.70 -15.05 7.70
C GLU A 125 -0.73 -13.90 8.73
N ALA A 126 0.44 -13.44 9.17
CA ALA A 126 0.57 -12.26 10.02
C ALA A 126 0.15 -10.98 9.27
N ALA A 127 0.60 -10.81 8.03
CA ALA A 127 0.25 -9.66 7.21
C ALA A 127 -1.25 -9.57 6.94
N GLU A 128 -1.93 -10.67 6.65
CA GLU A 128 -3.38 -10.67 6.39
C GLU A 128 -4.23 -10.28 7.61
N LYS A 129 -3.64 -10.26 8.81
CA LYS A 129 -4.26 -9.76 10.05
C LYS A 129 -3.90 -8.31 10.37
N CYS A 130 -2.99 -7.71 9.60
CA CYS A 130 -2.52 -6.33 9.76
C CYS A 130 -3.30 -5.36 8.85
N TYR A 131 -3.65 -4.20 9.41
CA TYR A 131 -4.35 -3.08 8.74
C TYR A 131 -3.81 -1.71 9.19
N LYS A 132 -2.57 -1.67 9.71
CA LYS A 132 -2.04 -0.53 10.47
C LYS A 132 -1.48 0.62 9.65
N CYS A 133 -1.30 0.43 8.34
CA CYS A 133 -0.73 1.46 7.46
C CYS A 133 -1.71 1.84 6.35
N ASP A 134 -1.75 3.11 5.99
CA ASP A 134 -2.62 3.64 4.93
C ASP A 134 -1.86 4.32 3.78
N LEU A 135 -0.55 4.06 3.70
CA LEU A 135 0.01 3.29 2.58
C LEU A 135 -0.81 3.30 1.27
N SER A 136 -0.50 4.10 0.26
CA SER A 136 -1.19 4.01 -1.04
C SER A 136 -1.05 2.61 -1.65
N TYR A 137 0.16 2.06 -1.69
CA TYR A 137 0.41 0.76 -2.32
C TYR A 137 -0.19 -0.44 -1.56
N PRO A 138 -0.08 -0.58 -0.22
CA PRO A 138 -0.73 -1.68 0.50
C PRO A 138 -2.24 -1.61 0.38
N ARG A 139 -2.80 -0.40 0.43
CA ARG A 139 -4.24 -0.17 0.38
C ARG A 139 -4.81 -0.46 -1.00
N GLU A 140 -4.17 0.03 -2.07
CA GLU A 140 -4.58 -0.25 -3.45
C GLU A 140 -4.47 -1.75 -3.75
N ILE A 141 -3.39 -2.42 -3.31
CA ILE A 141 -3.25 -3.88 -3.43
C ILE A 141 -4.40 -4.59 -2.70
N ALA A 142 -4.72 -4.18 -1.47
CA ALA A 142 -5.81 -4.78 -0.71
C ALA A 142 -7.18 -4.61 -1.38
N LEU A 143 -7.44 -3.43 -1.95
CA LEU A 143 -8.66 -3.15 -2.72
C LEU A 143 -8.75 -4.02 -3.97
N ILE A 144 -7.64 -4.18 -4.71
CA ILE A 144 -7.56 -5.06 -5.89
C ILE A 144 -7.81 -6.52 -5.50
N TYR A 145 -7.17 -7.02 -4.44
CA TYR A 145 -7.39 -8.38 -3.91
C TYR A 145 -8.82 -8.62 -3.43
N SER A 146 -9.51 -7.56 -2.99
CA SER A 146 -10.92 -7.59 -2.59
C SER A 146 -11.87 -7.42 -3.77
N PHE A 147 -11.38 -7.46 -5.00
CA PHE A 147 -12.14 -7.28 -6.23
C PHE A 147 -12.90 -5.94 -6.30
N ASN A 148 -12.35 -4.88 -5.69
CA ASN A 148 -12.92 -3.54 -5.84
C ASN A 148 -12.78 -3.09 -7.31
N SER A 149 -13.92 -2.94 -7.99
CA SER A 149 -13.97 -2.66 -9.42
C SER A 149 -13.32 -1.32 -9.79
N GLU A 150 -13.44 -0.31 -8.93
CA GLU A 150 -12.86 1.00 -9.13
C GLU A 150 -11.33 0.98 -9.02
N ALA A 151 -10.79 0.31 -7.99
CA ALA A 151 -9.35 0.13 -7.84
C ALA A 151 -8.76 -0.68 -9.01
N ILE A 152 -9.44 -1.75 -9.44
CA ILE A 152 -9.03 -2.56 -10.60
C ILE A 152 -9.02 -1.73 -11.89
N ARG A 153 -10.09 -0.99 -12.19
CA ARG A 153 -10.14 -0.11 -13.37
C ARG A 153 -9.05 0.95 -13.32
N ASN A 154 -8.81 1.54 -12.16
CA ASN A 154 -7.74 2.53 -11.97
C ASN A 154 -6.34 1.93 -12.17
N PHE A 155 -6.12 0.69 -11.75
CA PHE A 155 -4.87 -0.02 -12.02
C PHE A 155 -4.67 -0.24 -13.52
N PHE A 156 -5.66 -0.81 -14.21
CA PHE A 156 -5.55 -1.09 -15.64
C PHE A 156 -5.41 0.17 -16.50
N SER A 157 -6.11 1.25 -16.16
CA SER A 157 -6.01 2.52 -16.90
C SER A 157 -4.62 3.17 -16.81
N LYS A 158 -3.81 2.80 -15.80
CA LYS A 158 -2.42 3.25 -15.67
C LYS A 158 -1.45 2.43 -16.50
N ILE A 159 -1.67 1.12 -16.62
CA ILE A 159 -0.72 0.22 -17.29
C ILE A 159 -0.99 0.07 -18.79
N THR A 160 -2.20 0.37 -19.27
CA THR A 160 -2.56 0.07 -20.66
C THR A 160 -2.55 1.27 -21.60
N GLU A 161 -2.40 2.52 -21.15
CA GLU A 161 -2.78 3.74 -21.92
C GLU A 161 -4.23 3.70 -22.47
N ILE A 162 -4.99 2.63 -22.23
CA ILE A 162 -6.36 2.44 -22.70
C ILE A 162 -7.28 3.15 -21.71
N ASN A 163 -7.98 4.16 -22.23
CA ASN A 163 -8.99 4.87 -21.47
C ASN A 163 -10.25 3.99 -21.34
N LEU A 164 -10.34 3.22 -20.26
CA LEU A 164 -11.46 2.31 -19.96
C LEU A 164 -12.80 3.02 -19.69
N SER A 165 -12.84 4.36 -19.68
CA SER A 165 -14.09 5.14 -19.61
C SER A 165 -14.94 5.07 -20.89
N LYS A 166 -14.43 4.40 -21.95
CA LYS A 166 -15.11 4.18 -23.23
C LYS A 166 -15.68 2.76 -23.40
N LEU A 167 -15.74 1.97 -22.33
CA LEU A 167 -16.39 0.64 -22.25
C LEU A 167 -17.48 0.66 -21.19
#